data_AF-A0A960H6I9-F1
#
_entry.id   AF-A0A960H6I9-F1
#
_cell.length_a   1.000
_cell.length_b   1.000
_cell.length_c   1.000
_cell.angle_alpha   90.00
_cell.angle_beta   90.00
_cell.angle_gamma   90.00
#
_symmetry.space_group_name_H-M   'P 1'
#
loop_
_entity.id
_entity.type
_entity.pdbx_description
1 polymer ?
#
loop_
_entity_poly.entity_id
_entity_poly.type
_entity_poly.pdbx_seq_one_letter_code
_entity_poly.pdbx_strand_id
1 'polypeptide(L)'
;MLRRRGVARTRPWAVRIAQAACERGSGIAAGGYAPAKKSPAIVLELEAGVWAGVGCWAGRGERWTRFTVPIAYDLRYNTAVRPALGANQVSRAAVLAVAGARAGYAEHATGRHCRPTNERLAADTGLSVRTVQRADAALRLLGVATEVLRGRQRTRVERLASWRVGDRGRGWASVWALHDDAALARAITALSPHP
;
A
#
# COMPACT_ATOMS: atom_id res chain seq x y z
N MET A 1 16.62 18.55 0.83
CA MET A 1 15.45 17.89 0.18
C MET A 1 14.21 18.11 1.03
N LEU A 2 13.21 18.87 0.55
CA LEU A 2 11.91 18.95 1.22
C LEU A 2 11.29 17.54 1.23
N ARG A 3 11.09 16.97 2.42
CA ARG A 3 10.36 15.71 2.55
C ARG A 3 8.91 15.97 2.19
N ARG A 4 8.45 15.48 1.03
CA ARG A 4 7.03 15.43 0.68
C ARG A 4 6.30 14.67 1.79
N ARG A 5 5.35 15.32 2.46
CA ARG A 5 4.73 14.78 3.70
C ARG A 5 3.25 14.47 3.56
N GLY A 6 2.62 14.87 2.46
CA GLY A 6 1.18 14.82 2.26
C GLY A 6 0.41 15.72 3.23
N VAL A 7 -0.86 15.97 2.95
CA VAL A 7 -1.74 16.81 3.77
C VAL A 7 -2.90 15.97 4.27
N ALA A 8 -3.16 15.97 5.58
CA ALA A 8 -4.34 15.29 6.11
C ALA A 8 -5.62 16.01 5.67
N ARG A 9 -6.56 15.29 5.06
CA ARG A 9 -7.90 15.78 4.75
C ARG A 9 -8.97 14.85 5.29
N THR A 10 -9.95 15.44 5.96
CA THR A 10 -11.17 14.75 6.39
C THR A 10 -12.17 14.73 5.24
N ARG A 11 -12.76 13.57 4.97
CA ARG A 11 -13.73 13.45 3.86
C ARG A 11 -15.05 14.12 4.24
N PRO A 12 -15.74 14.80 3.31
CA PRO A 12 -16.94 15.58 3.63
C PRO A 12 -18.06 14.78 4.32
N TRP A 13 -18.24 13.51 3.94
CA TRP A 13 -19.23 12.64 4.59
C TRP A 13 -18.88 12.34 6.06
N ALA A 14 -17.60 12.21 6.40
CA ALA A 14 -17.16 11.92 7.76
C ALA A 14 -17.34 13.14 8.66
N VAL A 15 -17.14 14.35 8.11
CA VAL A 15 -17.46 15.61 8.80
C VAL A 15 -18.95 15.65 9.16
N ARG A 16 -19.82 15.34 8.19
CA ARG A 16 -21.28 15.32 8.40
C ARG A 16 -21.71 14.31 9.48
N ILE A 17 -21.15 13.10 9.47
CA ILE A 17 -21.45 12.08 10.50
C ILE A 17 -20.94 12.52 11.87
N ALA A 18 -19.73 13.07 11.97
CA ALA A 18 -19.19 13.55 13.23
C ALA A 18 -20.04 14.70 13.82
N GLN A 19 -20.50 15.63 12.98
CA GLN A 19 -21.41 16.70 13.38
C GLN A 19 -22.76 16.13 13.87
N ALA A 20 -23.37 15.23 13.10
CA ALA A 20 -24.64 14.60 13.45
C ALA A 20 -24.57 13.71 14.71
N ALA A 21 -23.42 13.13 15.02
CA ALA A 21 -23.19 12.33 16.23
C ALA A 21 -22.97 13.19 17.49
N CYS A 22 -22.45 14.42 17.34
CA CYS A 22 -22.46 15.40 18.42
C CYS A 22 -23.89 15.89 18.73
N GLU A 23 -24.79 15.86 17.75
CA GLU A 23 -26.17 16.34 17.89
C GLU A 23 -27.15 15.26 18.37
N ARG A 24 -26.81 13.97 18.25
CA ARG A 24 -27.68 12.85 18.64
C ARG A 24 -26.93 11.86 19.52
N GLY A 25 -27.42 11.69 20.75
CA GLY A 25 -27.00 10.64 21.67
C GLY A 25 -27.00 9.25 21.01
N SER A 26 -25.98 8.45 21.33
CA SER A 26 -25.58 7.24 20.62
C SER A 26 -26.68 6.17 20.53
N GLY A 27 -27.10 5.83 19.30
CA GLY A 27 -27.89 4.65 18.98
C GLY A 27 -27.12 3.69 18.06
N ILE A 28 -27.04 2.42 18.47
CA ILE A 28 -26.35 1.33 17.75
C ILE A 28 -27.28 0.76 16.67
N ALA A 29 -26.74 0.41 15.51
CA ALA A 29 -27.41 -0.49 14.56
C ALA A 29 -26.45 -1.54 13.99
N ALA A 30 -26.92 -2.79 14.04
CA ALA A 30 -26.30 -4.01 13.55
C ALA A 30 -26.66 -4.29 12.08
N GLY A 31 -25.86 -5.12 11.41
CA GLY A 31 -26.20 -5.67 10.09
C GLY A 31 -25.04 -6.44 9.45
N GLY A 32 -25.20 -7.77 9.38
CA GLY A 32 -24.23 -8.71 8.82
C GLY A 32 -24.23 -8.71 7.29
N TYR A 33 -23.20 -8.09 6.73
CA TYR A 33 -22.62 -8.39 5.42
C TYR A 33 -21.10 -8.27 5.61
N ALA A 34 -20.29 -9.08 4.92
CA ALA A 34 -18.84 -8.88 4.93
C ALA A 34 -18.58 -7.42 4.48
N PRO A 35 -18.06 -6.55 5.35
CA PRO A 35 -18.10 -5.12 5.10
C PRO A 35 -17.22 -4.82 3.90
N ALA A 36 -17.79 -4.18 2.87
CA ALA A 36 -17.00 -3.48 1.87
C ALA A 36 -15.94 -2.64 2.62
N LYS A 37 -14.67 -2.69 2.19
CA LYS A 37 -13.56 -2.02 2.89
C LYS A 37 -13.97 -0.57 3.17
N LYS A 38 -14.26 -0.26 4.44
CA LYS A 38 -14.77 1.05 4.84
C LYS A 38 -13.78 2.11 4.38
N SER A 39 -14.24 3.02 3.54
CA SER A 39 -13.46 4.19 3.16
C SER A 39 -13.06 4.95 4.43
N PRO A 40 -11.77 5.27 4.64
CA PRO A 40 -11.34 5.97 5.84
C PRO A 40 -11.95 7.37 5.88
N ALA A 41 -12.32 7.79 7.10
CA ALA A 41 -12.92 9.09 7.37
C ALA A 41 -11.94 10.26 7.17
N ILE A 42 -10.66 10.01 7.43
CA ILE A 42 -9.55 10.95 7.21
C ILE A 42 -8.47 10.26 6.37
N VAL A 43 -7.92 10.98 5.39
CA VAL A 43 -6.91 10.49 4.46
C VAL A 43 -5.70 11.40 4.43
N LEU A 44 -4.54 10.82 4.15
CA LEU A 44 -3.38 11.59 3.71
C LEU A 44 -3.53 11.86 2.21
N GLU A 45 -3.85 13.11 1.86
CA GLU A 45 -3.82 13.59 0.48
C GLU A 45 -2.37 13.77 0.03
N LEU A 46 -2.14 13.46 -1.24
CA LEU A 46 -0.82 13.54 -1.85
C LEU A 46 -0.74 14.79 -2.71
N GLU A 47 0.45 15.37 -2.78
CA GLU A 47 0.72 16.50 -3.68
C GLU A 47 0.52 16.09 -5.15
N ALA A 48 0.14 17.06 -6.00
CA ALA A 48 0.08 16.83 -7.44
C ALA A 48 1.45 16.39 -7.96
N GLY A 49 1.46 15.43 -8.90
CA GLY A 49 2.71 14.90 -9.46
C GLY A 49 3.50 13.98 -8.53
N VAL A 50 2.95 13.54 -7.39
CA VAL A 50 3.61 12.54 -6.52
C VAL A 50 3.92 11.22 -7.25
N TRP A 51 3.17 10.93 -8.31
CA TRP A 51 3.31 9.73 -9.13
C TRP A 51 4.18 9.95 -10.38
N ALA A 52 4.77 11.13 -10.57
CA ALA A 52 5.60 11.40 -11.73
C ALA A 52 6.80 10.43 -11.79
N GLY A 53 6.96 9.76 -12.94
CA GLY A 53 7.98 8.72 -13.14
C GLY A 53 7.69 7.37 -12.46
N VAL A 54 6.58 7.24 -11.73
CA VAL A 54 6.17 5.97 -11.10
C VAL A 54 5.19 5.25 -12.03
N GLY A 55 5.61 4.07 -12.50
CA GLY A 55 4.81 3.23 -13.37
C GLY A 55 3.48 2.79 -12.76
N CYS A 56 2.61 2.26 -13.61
CA CYS A 56 1.43 1.49 -13.22
C CYS A 56 1.71 0.01 -13.48
N TRP A 57 0.97 -0.89 -12.81
CA TRP A 57 0.97 -2.29 -13.22
C TRP A 57 0.28 -2.49 -14.59
N ALA A 58 0.73 -3.45 -15.38
CA ALA A 58 0.01 -3.95 -16.54
C ALA A 58 -0.81 -5.18 -16.11
N GLY A 59 -2.05 -5.31 -16.59
CA GLY A 59 -2.91 -6.46 -16.29
C GLY A 59 -3.37 -6.58 -14.82
N ARG A 60 -3.26 -5.49 -14.04
CA ARG A 60 -3.82 -5.35 -12.69
C ARG A 60 -3.22 -6.32 -11.65
N GLY A 61 -3.83 -6.37 -10.46
CA GLY A 61 -3.28 -7.11 -9.32
C GLY A 61 -3.13 -8.62 -9.50
N GLU A 62 -3.99 -9.23 -10.33
CA GLU A 62 -3.89 -10.66 -10.61
C GLU A 62 -2.62 -10.99 -11.40
N ARG A 63 -2.37 -10.28 -12.51
CA ARG A 63 -1.14 -10.48 -13.30
C ARG A 63 0.10 -10.14 -12.48
N TRP A 64 0.06 -9.04 -11.74
CA TRP A 64 1.17 -8.60 -10.91
C TRP A 64 1.56 -9.65 -9.86
N THR A 65 0.58 -10.23 -9.17
CA THR A 65 0.82 -11.24 -8.12
C THR A 65 1.21 -12.60 -8.68
N ARG A 66 0.59 -13.03 -9.80
CA ARG A 66 0.81 -14.37 -10.38
C ARG A 66 2.04 -14.47 -11.27
N PHE A 67 2.45 -13.37 -11.91
CA PHE A 67 3.54 -13.38 -12.88
C PHE A 67 4.65 -12.40 -12.52
N THR A 68 4.35 -11.10 -12.41
CA THR A 68 5.39 -10.07 -12.25
C THR A 68 6.27 -10.31 -11.02
N VAL A 69 5.68 -10.46 -9.84
CA VAL A 69 6.44 -10.63 -8.59
C VAL A 69 7.19 -11.97 -8.55
N PRO A 70 6.55 -13.13 -8.86
CA PRO A 70 7.27 -14.42 -8.93
C PRO A 70 8.45 -14.40 -9.89
N ILE A 71 8.27 -13.91 -11.12
CA ILE A 71 9.32 -13.86 -12.14
C ILE A 71 10.47 -12.95 -11.69
N ALA A 72 10.15 -11.75 -11.18
CA ALA A 72 11.17 -10.84 -10.67
C ALA A 72 11.97 -11.47 -9.52
N TYR A 73 11.29 -12.15 -8.59
CA TYR A 73 11.95 -12.85 -7.49
C TYR A 73 12.90 -13.93 -8.02
N ASP A 74 12.42 -14.79 -8.91
CA ASP A 74 13.19 -15.93 -9.40
C ASP A 74 14.43 -15.49 -10.20
N LEU A 75 14.33 -14.39 -10.96
CA LEU A 75 15.43 -13.85 -11.76
C LEU A 75 16.46 -13.03 -10.95
N ARG A 76 16.00 -12.27 -9.94
CA ARG A 76 16.83 -11.20 -9.33
C ARG A 76 17.08 -11.39 -7.84
N TYR A 77 16.35 -12.26 -7.17
CA TYR A 77 16.44 -12.33 -5.71
C TYR A 77 17.83 -12.75 -5.26
N ASN A 78 18.39 -13.83 -5.80
CA ASN A 78 19.70 -14.33 -5.38
C ASN A 78 20.86 -13.42 -5.78
N THR A 79 20.78 -12.75 -6.93
CA THR A 79 21.87 -11.98 -7.53
C THR A 79 21.88 -10.51 -7.11
N ALA A 80 20.72 -9.87 -6.97
CA ALA A 80 20.62 -8.43 -6.70
C ALA A 80 20.00 -8.11 -5.32
N VAL A 81 18.99 -8.87 -4.89
CA VAL A 81 18.22 -8.51 -3.68
C VAL A 81 18.82 -9.09 -2.41
N ARG A 82 19.17 -10.37 -2.41
CA ARG A 82 19.68 -11.09 -1.24
C ARG A 82 20.99 -10.49 -0.71
N PRO A 83 21.97 -10.09 -1.56
CA PRO A 83 23.15 -9.37 -1.08
C PRO A 83 22.78 -8.03 -0.44
N ALA A 84 21.87 -7.27 -1.06
CA ALA A 84 21.44 -5.96 -0.54
C ALA A 84 20.63 -6.05 0.77
N LEU A 85 19.90 -7.15 1.00
CA LEU A 85 19.19 -7.40 2.25
C LEU A 85 20.10 -7.84 3.40
N GLY A 86 21.27 -8.42 3.11
CA GLY A 86 22.20 -8.94 4.11
C GLY A 86 21.51 -9.96 5.04
N ALA A 87 21.54 -9.71 6.35
CA ALA A 87 20.87 -10.56 7.35
C ALA A 87 19.33 -10.53 7.29
N ASN A 88 18.74 -9.60 6.52
CA ASN A 88 17.29 -9.40 6.45
C ASN A 88 16.60 -10.18 5.32
N GLN A 89 17.17 -11.29 4.87
CA GLN A 89 16.66 -12.13 3.75
C GLN A 89 15.20 -12.57 3.96
N VAL A 90 14.40 -12.75 2.94
CA VAL A 90 13.00 -13.18 3.07
C VAL A 90 12.72 -14.35 2.14
N SER A 91 11.84 -15.27 2.54
CA SER A 91 11.50 -16.40 1.69
C SER A 91 10.60 -15.96 0.55
N ARG A 92 10.66 -16.68 -0.58
CA ARG A 92 9.79 -16.47 -1.74
C ARG A 92 8.31 -16.48 -1.35
N ALA A 93 7.91 -17.49 -0.57
CA ALA A 93 6.53 -17.63 -0.09
C ALA A 93 6.05 -16.40 0.70
N ALA A 94 6.90 -15.86 1.59
CA ALA A 94 6.58 -14.66 2.35
C ALA A 94 6.45 -13.42 1.46
N VAL A 95 7.33 -13.25 0.46
CA VAL A 95 7.22 -12.14 -0.52
C VAL A 95 5.91 -12.23 -1.30
N LEU A 96 5.56 -13.42 -1.79
CA LEU A 96 4.33 -13.62 -2.57
C LEU A 96 3.06 -13.42 -1.73
N ALA A 97 3.06 -13.88 -0.47
CA ALA A 97 1.94 -13.65 0.44
C ALA A 97 1.72 -12.14 0.71
N VAL A 98 2.79 -11.39 0.98
CA VAL A 98 2.71 -9.94 1.19
C VAL A 98 2.32 -9.20 -0.08
N ALA A 99 2.84 -9.61 -1.24
CA ALA A 99 2.47 -9.06 -2.53
C ALA A 99 0.95 -9.23 -2.79
N GLY A 100 0.42 -10.45 -2.64
CA GLY A 100 -1.01 -10.72 -2.83
C GLY A 100 -1.88 -9.89 -1.88
N ALA A 101 -1.50 -9.81 -0.60
CA ALA A 101 -2.22 -8.96 0.36
C ALA A 101 -2.20 -7.48 -0.06
N ARG A 102 -1.04 -6.94 -0.47
CA ARG A 102 -0.89 -5.55 -0.94
C ARG A 102 -1.73 -5.26 -2.18
N ALA A 103 -1.77 -6.18 -3.14
CA ALA A 103 -2.54 -6.03 -4.38
C ALA A 103 -4.03 -5.78 -4.08
N GLY A 104 -4.57 -6.42 -3.04
CA GLY A 104 -5.95 -6.20 -2.60
C GLY A 104 -6.24 -4.82 -1.99
N TYR A 105 -5.23 -4.01 -1.68
CA TYR A 105 -5.39 -2.63 -1.20
C TYR A 105 -5.01 -1.57 -2.23
N ALA A 106 -4.41 -1.98 -3.35
CA ALA A 106 -4.04 -1.06 -4.41
C ALA A 106 -5.26 -0.65 -5.24
N GLU A 107 -5.20 0.54 -5.81
CA GLU A 107 -6.17 1.00 -6.79
C GLU A 107 -6.15 0.06 -8.00
N HIS A 108 -7.31 -0.52 -8.31
CA HIS A 108 -7.43 -1.60 -9.28
C HIS A 108 -6.88 -1.26 -10.67
N ALA A 109 -7.09 -0.04 -11.15
CA ALA A 109 -6.66 0.37 -12.48
C ALA A 109 -5.14 0.63 -12.58
N THR A 110 -4.52 1.15 -11.51
CA THR A 110 -3.16 1.73 -11.60
C THR A 110 -2.13 1.02 -10.73
N GLY A 111 -2.54 0.30 -9.69
CA GLY A 111 -1.66 -0.28 -8.69
C GLY A 111 -1.20 0.74 -7.64
N ARG A 112 -1.67 1.99 -7.71
CA ARG A 112 -1.32 3.09 -6.80
C ARG A 112 -2.19 3.08 -5.55
N HIS A 113 -1.99 4.06 -4.68
CA HIS A 113 -2.77 4.23 -3.45
C HIS A 113 -2.84 2.98 -2.54
N CYS A 114 -1.86 2.06 -2.63
CA CYS A 114 -1.75 0.92 -1.73
C CYS A 114 -1.28 1.43 -0.35
N ARG A 115 -2.18 1.40 0.65
CA ARG A 115 -1.97 2.01 1.97
C ARG A 115 -2.26 1.10 3.19
N PRO A 116 -2.07 -0.24 3.14
CA PRO A 116 -2.20 -1.03 4.36
C PRO A 116 -1.05 -0.72 5.32
N THR A 117 -1.31 -0.80 6.63
CA THR A 117 -0.23 -0.78 7.63
C THR A 117 0.47 -2.14 7.65
N ASN A 118 1.69 -2.19 8.20
CA ASN A 118 2.43 -3.45 8.29
C ASN A 118 1.76 -4.42 9.28
N GLU A 119 1.12 -3.91 10.33
CA GLU A 119 0.30 -4.69 11.25
C GLU A 119 -0.92 -5.28 10.54
N ARG A 120 -1.54 -4.54 9.62
CA ARG A 120 -2.67 -5.04 8.84
C ARG A 120 -2.23 -6.14 7.87
N LEU A 121 -1.12 -5.93 7.16
CA LEU A 121 -0.54 -6.96 6.29
C LEU A 121 -0.13 -8.21 7.07
N ALA A 122 0.46 -8.04 8.26
CA ALA A 122 0.79 -9.14 9.16
C ALA A 122 -0.46 -9.95 9.54
N ALA A 123 -1.55 -9.27 9.93
CA ALA A 123 -2.83 -9.91 10.22
C ALA A 123 -3.44 -10.61 9.00
N ASP A 124 -3.41 -9.99 7.82
CA ASP A 124 -3.97 -10.57 6.59
C ASP A 124 -3.18 -11.79 6.08
N THR A 125 -1.88 -11.86 6.36
CA THR A 125 -0.98 -12.92 5.86
C THR A 125 -0.61 -13.97 6.91
N GLY A 126 -0.88 -13.71 8.19
CA GLY A 126 -0.39 -14.53 9.31
C GLY A 126 1.11 -14.41 9.59
N LEU A 127 1.81 -13.48 8.93
CA LEU A 127 3.26 -13.28 9.10
C LEU A 127 3.57 -12.29 10.23
N SER A 128 4.79 -12.34 10.75
CA SER A 128 5.27 -11.29 11.67
C SER A 128 5.42 -9.94 10.96
N VAL A 129 5.24 -8.83 11.68
CA VAL A 129 5.49 -7.47 11.16
C VAL A 129 6.91 -7.32 10.61
N ARG A 130 7.90 -7.97 11.25
CA ARG A 130 9.30 -7.97 10.79
C ARG A 130 9.45 -8.69 9.44
N THR A 131 8.73 -9.79 9.23
CA THR A 131 8.71 -10.51 7.95
C THR A 131 8.06 -9.65 6.86
N VAL A 132 6.96 -8.94 7.16
CA VAL A 132 6.33 -8.00 6.24
C VAL A 132 7.30 -6.90 5.83
N GLN A 133 8.01 -6.28 6.78
CA GLN A 133 9.01 -5.24 6.48
C GLN A 133 10.13 -5.75 5.57
N ARG A 134 10.59 -7.00 5.76
CA ARG A 134 11.61 -7.63 4.91
C ARG A 134 11.07 -7.90 3.50
N ALA A 135 9.83 -8.39 3.40
CA ALA A 135 9.14 -8.58 2.12
C ALA A 135 8.97 -7.25 1.38
N ASP A 136 8.59 -6.16 2.06
CA ASP A 136 8.48 -4.83 1.48
C ASP A 136 9.82 -4.31 0.94
N ALA A 137 10.89 -4.51 1.71
CA ALA A 137 12.23 -4.17 1.26
C ALA A 137 12.61 -4.98 0.01
N ALA A 138 12.29 -6.28 -0.02
CA ALA A 138 12.51 -7.11 -1.19
C ALA A 138 11.70 -6.62 -2.40
N LEU A 139 10.41 -6.30 -2.26
CA LEU A 139 9.57 -5.77 -3.35
C LEU A 139 10.13 -4.48 -3.95
N ARG A 140 10.70 -3.59 -3.12
CA ARG A 140 11.41 -2.39 -3.60
C ARG A 140 12.66 -2.72 -4.40
N LEU A 141 13.50 -3.60 -3.86
CA LEU A 141 14.76 -3.99 -4.50
C LEU A 141 14.55 -4.79 -5.80
N LEU A 142 13.46 -5.57 -5.85
CA LEU A 142 12.98 -6.25 -7.05
C LEU A 142 12.46 -5.28 -8.11
N GLY A 143 12.25 -4.00 -7.80
CA GLY A 143 11.77 -3.00 -8.76
C GLY A 143 10.30 -3.14 -9.15
N VAL A 144 9.49 -3.84 -8.35
CA VAL A 144 8.06 -4.08 -8.60
C VAL A 144 7.13 -3.27 -7.69
N ALA A 145 7.71 -2.52 -6.76
CA ALA A 145 6.97 -1.62 -5.90
C ALA A 145 7.82 -0.40 -5.51
N THR A 146 7.18 0.78 -5.52
CA THR A 146 7.78 2.02 -5.08
C THR A 146 7.05 2.55 -3.85
N GLU A 147 7.78 2.78 -2.76
CA GLU A 147 7.26 3.51 -1.61
C GLU A 147 7.36 5.01 -1.89
N VAL A 148 6.24 5.59 -2.31
CA VAL A 148 6.16 6.99 -2.74
C VAL A 148 6.17 7.94 -1.55
N LEU A 149 5.54 7.54 -0.44
CA LEU A 149 5.65 8.25 0.83
C LEU A 149 5.92 7.26 1.96
N ARG A 150 6.94 7.55 2.76
CA ARG A 150 7.21 6.79 3.98
C ARG A 150 6.17 7.13 5.03
N GLY A 151 5.62 6.09 5.68
CA GLY A 151 4.76 6.25 6.83
C GLY A 151 5.41 7.06 7.93
N ARG A 152 4.61 7.85 8.64
CA ARG A 152 5.10 8.78 9.68
C ARG A 152 4.08 8.93 10.79
N GLN A 153 4.53 9.37 11.96
CA GLN A 153 3.61 9.77 13.02
C GLN A 153 2.77 10.96 12.57
N ARG A 154 1.51 10.98 13.04
CA ARG A 154 0.62 12.13 12.85
C ARG A 154 1.12 13.28 13.70
N THR A 155 1.03 14.50 13.16
CA THR A 155 1.26 15.71 13.96
C THR A 155 0.16 15.88 15.01
N ARG A 156 0.35 16.76 16.00
CA ARG A 156 -0.69 17.09 16.99
C ARG A 156 -2.00 17.52 16.31
N VAL A 157 -1.91 18.39 15.31
CA VAL A 157 -3.07 18.89 14.55
C VAL A 157 -3.77 17.74 13.81
N GLU A 158 -3.01 16.89 13.13
CA GLU A 158 -3.55 15.71 12.42
C GLU A 158 -4.21 14.71 13.38
N ARG A 159 -3.65 14.51 14.58
CA ARG A 159 -4.26 13.67 15.61
C ARG A 159 -5.58 14.24 16.11
N LEU A 160 -5.65 15.53 16.40
CA LEU A 160 -6.89 16.18 16.83
C LEU A 160 -7.97 16.08 15.75
N ALA A 161 -7.61 16.29 14.48
CA ALA A 161 -8.53 16.11 13.35
C ALA A 161 -9.00 14.65 13.21
N SER A 162 -8.09 13.68 13.38
CA SER A 162 -8.42 12.25 13.33
C SER A 162 -9.39 11.85 14.44
N TRP A 163 -9.18 12.35 15.65
CA TRP A 163 -10.03 12.07 16.82
C TRP A 163 -11.47 12.56 16.63
N ARG A 164 -11.66 13.71 15.98
CA ARG A 164 -13.00 14.26 15.68
C ARG A 164 -13.83 13.34 14.79
N VAL A 165 -13.19 12.46 14.02
CA VAL A 165 -13.88 11.47 13.15
C VAL A 165 -13.69 10.03 13.61
N GLY A 166 -13.32 9.84 14.89
CA GLY A 166 -13.20 8.51 15.51
C GLY A 166 -11.96 7.72 15.12
N ASP A 167 -11.02 8.30 14.36
CA ASP A 167 -9.76 7.64 14.00
C ASP A 167 -8.70 7.85 15.10
N ARG A 168 -8.38 6.77 15.80
CA ARG A 168 -7.37 6.75 16.88
C ARG A 168 -5.98 6.27 16.45
N GLY A 169 -5.75 6.09 15.16
CA GLY A 169 -4.44 5.73 14.61
C GLY A 169 -3.35 6.74 15.02
N ARG A 170 -2.17 6.22 15.39
CA ARG A 170 -1.03 7.05 15.82
C ARG A 170 -0.28 7.69 14.66
N GLY A 171 -0.22 6.99 13.52
CA GLY A 171 0.54 7.42 12.35
C GLY A 171 -0.18 7.16 11.03
N TRP A 172 0.38 7.75 9.98
CA TRP A 172 0.04 7.45 8.60
C TRP A 172 0.82 6.23 8.11
N ALA A 173 0.11 5.30 7.47
CA ALA A 173 0.73 4.21 6.73
C ALA A 173 1.57 4.75 5.58
N SER A 174 2.58 3.97 5.18
CA SER A 174 3.30 4.23 3.93
C SER A 174 2.37 4.14 2.73
N VAL A 175 2.67 4.93 1.71
CA VAL A 175 1.93 4.92 0.44
C VAL A 175 2.79 4.27 -0.62
N TRP A 176 2.24 3.23 -1.24
CA TRP A 176 2.91 2.41 -2.22
C TRP A 176 2.25 2.51 -3.59
N ALA A 177 3.08 2.46 -4.63
CA ALA A 177 2.69 2.13 -5.98
C ALA A 177 3.24 0.75 -6.33
N LEU A 178 2.35 -0.14 -6.76
CA LEU A 178 2.67 -1.46 -7.28
C LEU A 178 2.70 -1.35 -8.80
N HIS A 179 3.81 -1.75 -9.41
CA HIS A 179 4.01 -1.61 -10.84
C HIS A 179 4.83 -2.77 -11.37
N ASP A 180 4.83 -2.91 -12.69
CA ASP A 180 5.77 -3.84 -13.30
C ASP A 180 7.17 -3.25 -13.30
N ASP A 181 8.17 -4.11 -13.31
CA ASP A 181 9.53 -3.70 -13.61
C ASP A 181 9.55 -3.19 -15.06
N ALA A 182 9.91 -1.93 -15.28
CA ALA A 182 9.88 -1.31 -16.61
C ALA A 182 10.86 -1.96 -17.59
N ALA A 183 11.94 -2.61 -17.11
CA ALA A 183 12.82 -3.42 -17.95
C ALA A 183 12.18 -4.77 -18.27
N LEU A 184 11.53 -5.42 -17.30
CA LEU A 184 10.79 -6.66 -17.52
C LEU A 184 9.60 -6.47 -18.47
N ALA A 185 8.81 -5.40 -18.28
CA ALA A 185 7.69 -5.07 -19.15
C ALA A 185 8.16 -4.85 -20.59
N ARG A 186 9.27 -4.12 -20.78
CA ARG A 186 9.89 -3.94 -22.11
C ARG A 186 10.38 -5.26 -22.72
N ALA A 187 11.01 -6.12 -21.93
CA ALA A 187 11.47 -7.43 -22.38
C ALA A 187 10.29 -8.34 -22.78
N ILE A 188 9.22 -8.38 -21.99
CA ILE A 188 8.02 -9.17 -22.29
C ILE A 188 7.33 -8.66 -23.56
N THR A 189 7.15 -7.34 -23.71
CA THR A 189 6.56 -6.77 -24.93
C THR A 189 7.42 -7.03 -26.17
N ALA A 190 8.76 -6.97 -26.04
CA ALA A 190 9.66 -7.32 -27.14
C ALA A 190 9.57 -8.80 -27.55
N LEU A 191 9.32 -9.70 -26.58
CA LEU A 191 9.17 -11.14 -26.81
C LEU A 191 7.77 -11.55 -27.31
N SER A 192 6.77 -10.67 -27.17
CA SER A 192 5.42 -10.87 -27.71
C SER A 192 5.04 -9.68 -28.60
N PRO A 193 5.67 -9.54 -29.79
CA PRO A 193 5.25 -8.55 -30.77
C PRO A 193 3.95 -9.08 -31.38
N HIS A 194 2.81 -8.65 -30.86
CA HIS A 194 1.54 -8.83 -31.55
C HIS A 194 1.09 -7.46 -32.06
N PRO A 195 0.72 -7.37 -33.36
CA PRO A 195 0.30 -6.13 -34.00
C PRO A 195 -1.03 -5.60 -33.45
#